data_AF-A0A554W2P7-F1
#
_entry.id   AF-A0A554W2P7-F1
#
_cell.length_a   1.000
_cell.length_b   1.000
_cell.length_c   1.000
_cell.angle_alpha   90.00
_cell.angle_beta   90.00
_cell.angle_gamma   90.00
#
_symmetry.space_group_name_H-M   'P 1'
#
loop_
_entity.id
_entity.type
_entity.pdbx_description
1 polymer ?
#
loop_
_entity_poly.entity_id
_entity_poly.type
_entity_poly.pdbx_seq_one_letter_code
_entity_poly.pdbx_strand_id
1 'polypeptide(L)'
;MKKLIAPALLAVLALTGCSAAATPAPAASPAVSVAKPTEAQKTALMSDLAKVNPQLEGPRVLAIATLSCRSILKGEPEGVQIMAVRDRFSRVSDKPITDPDAKRIIEVIKTNGFCVKA
;
A
#
# COMPACT_ATOMS: atom_id res chain seq x y z
N MET A 1 -34.85 -16.49 52.07
CA MET A 1 -34.04 -16.31 50.85
C MET A 1 -32.57 -16.22 51.25
N LYS A 2 -31.69 -16.81 50.43
CA LYS A 2 -30.28 -17.22 50.67
C LYS A 2 -29.39 -16.08 51.21
N LYS A 3 -28.83 -16.21 52.43
CA LYS A 3 -27.50 -16.76 52.83
C LYS A 3 -26.28 -15.86 52.53
N LEU A 4 -25.94 -15.07 53.55
CA LEU A 4 -24.64 -14.71 54.15
C LEU A 4 -23.38 -14.72 53.27
N ILE A 5 -22.74 -13.54 53.19
CA ILE A 5 -21.41 -13.26 52.62
C ILE A 5 -20.47 -12.95 53.79
N ALA A 6 -19.37 -13.70 53.93
CA ALA A 6 -18.07 -13.28 54.53
C ALA A 6 -17.05 -14.46 54.41
N PRO A 7 -15.75 -14.29 54.71
CA PRO A 7 -14.71 -13.88 53.76
C PRO A 7 -13.44 -14.79 53.79
N ALA A 8 -12.43 -14.39 53.01
CA ALA A 8 -10.99 -14.71 53.12
C ALA A 8 -10.49 -16.12 52.69
N LEU A 9 -9.46 -16.15 51.83
CA LEU A 9 -8.07 -16.53 52.18
C LEU A 9 -7.21 -16.83 50.93
N LEU A 10 -6.03 -16.22 50.93
CA LEU A 10 -4.71 -16.77 50.55
C LEU A 10 -4.40 -17.18 49.10
N ALA A 11 -3.60 -16.31 48.48
CA ALA A 11 -2.42 -16.57 47.66
C ALA A 11 -2.11 -18.02 47.22
N VAL A 12 -2.00 -18.20 45.91
CA VAL A 12 -1.12 -19.22 45.30
C VAL A 12 -0.12 -18.50 44.41
N LEU A 13 1.12 -18.42 44.90
CA LEU A 13 2.31 -18.22 44.08
C LEU A 13 2.49 -19.47 43.21
N ALA A 14 2.50 -19.31 41.89
CA ALA A 14 3.02 -20.31 40.97
C ALA A 14 4.11 -19.67 40.11
N LEU A 15 5.36 -19.92 40.50
CA LEU A 15 6.52 -19.81 39.61
C LEU A 15 6.48 -20.99 38.63
N THR A 16 6.28 -20.71 37.35
CA THR A 16 6.77 -21.49 36.20
C THR A 16 7.02 -20.46 35.10
N GLY A 17 8.26 -20.13 34.75
CA GLY A 17 9.08 -20.99 33.89
C GLY A 17 8.85 -20.61 32.43
N CYS A 18 9.82 -19.90 31.84
CA CYS A 18 10.19 -19.86 30.43
C CYS A 18 9.09 -20.09 29.37
N SER A 19 8.71 -19.03 28.66
CA SER A 19 8.88 -18.92 27.20
C SER A 19 8.34 -17.56 26.77
N ALA A 20 9.25 -16.67 26.37
CA ALA A 20 8.86 -15.57 25.50
C ALA A 20 8.33 -16.24 24.22
N ALA A 21 7.01 -16.30 24.07
CA ALA A 21 6.40 -16.67 22.81
C ALA A 21 6.88 -15.64 21.80
N ALA A 22 7.88 -16.02 21.00
CA ALA A 22 8.32 -15.22 19.89
C ALA A 22 7.11 -15.04 18.98
N THR A 23 6.52 -13.84 18.99
CA THR A 23 5.56 -13.44 17.97
C THR A 23 6.19 -13.81 16.63
N PRO A 24 5.55 -14.64 15.79
CA PRO A 24 6.08 -14.95 14.48
C PRO A 24 6.29 -13.61 13.78
N ALA A 25 7.54 -13.28 13.45
CA ALA A 25 7.82 -12.13 12.62
C ALA A 25 6.96 -12.27 11.35
N PRO A 26 6.26 -11.21 10.90
CA PRO A 26 5.49 -11.29 9.67
C PRO A 26 6.40 -11.83 8.58
N ALA A 27 6.03 -12.98 8.00
CA ALA A 27 6.79 -13.56 6.90
C ALA A 27 6.89 -12.49 5.81
N ALA A 28 8.11 -12.06 5.50
CA ALA A 28 8.35 -11.04 4.51
C ALA A 28 7.75 -11.51 3.17
N SER A 29 6.69 -10.86 2.72
CA SER A 29 6.10 -11.18 1.42
C SER A 29 7.15 -10.95 0.33
N PRO A 30 7.26 -11.83 -0.67
CA PRO A 30 8.23 -11.68 -1.74
C PRO A 30 8.14 -10.27 -2.35
N ALA A 31 9.29 -9.59 -2.45
CA ALA A 31 9.34 -8.29 -3.08
C ALA A 31 8.97 -8.44 -4.57
N VAL A 32 7.97 -7.68 -5.03
CA VAL A 32 7.60 -7.65 -6.44
C VAL A 32 8.52 -6.66 -7.17
N SER A 33 9.37 -7.19 -8.05
CA SER A 33 10.21 -6.42 -8.95
C SER A 33 9.40 -5.95 -10.15
N VAL A 34 9.60 -4.69 -10.56
CA VAL A 34 8.99 -4.10 -11.77
C VAL A 34 10.08 -3.93 -12.82
N ALA A 35 9.76 -4.28 -14.07
CA ALA A 35 10.68 -4.06 -15.18
C ALA A 35 11.09 -2.58 -15.26
N LYS A 36 12.34 -2.31 -15.63
CA LYS A 36 12.81 -0.93 -15.81
C LYS A 36 12.11 -0.31 -17.03
N PRO A 37 11.39 0.82 -16.88
CA PRO A 37 10.72 1.45 -18.02
C PRO A 37 11.73 1.94 -19.06
N THR A 38 11.41 1.76 -20.34
CA THR A 38 12.14 2.38 -21.46
C THR A 38 11.89 3.90 -21.49
N GLU A 39 12.74 4.67 -22.18
CA GLU A 39 12.51 6.12 -22.33
C GLU A 39 11.20 6.45 -23.06
N ALA A 40 10.80 5.61 -24.03
CA ALA A 40 9.52 5.74 -24.72
C ALA A 40 8.34 5.54 -23.75
N GLN A 41 8.41 4.52 -22.88
CA GLN A 41 7.40 4.26 -21.86
C GLN A 41 7.31 5.39 -20.85
N LYS A 42 8.45 5.92 -20.37
CA LYS A 42 8.47 7.07 -19.45
C LYS A 42 7.80 8.29 -20.08
N THR A 43 8.16 8.63 -21.31
CA THR A 43 7.59 9.78 -22.02
C THR A 43 6.09 9.65 -22.20
N ALA A 44 5.62 8.48 -22.67
CA ALA A 44 4.19 8.20 -22.80
C ALA A 44 3.47 8.26 -21.45
N LEU A 45 4.07 7.70 -20.39
CA LEU A 45 3.50 7.70 -19.04
C LEU A 45 3.31 9.12 -18.52
N MET A 46 4.32 9.98 -18.66
CA MET A 46 4.21 11.37 -18.20
C MET A 46 3.16 12.14 -19.02
N SER A 47 3.10 11.93 -20.34
CA SER A 47 2.09 12.54 -21.19
C SER A 47 0.67 12.12 -20.80
N ASP A 48 0.44 10.84 -20.55
CA ASP A 48 -0.88 10.32 -20.21
C ASP A 48 -1.31 10.69 -18.79
N LEU A 49 -0.39 10.73 -17.82
CA LEU A 49 -0.70 11.20 -16.48
C LEU A 49 -1.04 12.70 -16.45
N ALA A 50 -0.36 13.52 -17.26
CA ALA A 50 -0.67 14.95 -17.39
C ALA A 50 -2.07 15.20 -17.99
N LYS A 51 -2.59 14.29 -18.83
CA LYS A 51 -3.98 14.36 -19.33
C LYS A 51 -5.01 14.09 -18.24
N VAL A 52 -4.66 13.30 -17.22
CA VAL A 52 -5.54 13.05 -16.07
C VAL A 52 -5.51 14.23 -15.13
N ASN A 53 -4.31 14.69 -14.75
CA ASN A 53 -4.11 15.88 -13.95
C ASN A 53 -2.78 16.55 -14.38
N PRO A 54 -2.81 17.78 -14.91
CA PRO A 54 -1.62 18.48 -15.40
C PRO A 54 -0.50 18.65 -14.35
N GLN A 55 -0.82 18.56 -13.06
CA GLN A 55 0.16 18.63 -11.97
C GLN A 55 0.98 17.34 -11.81
N LEU A 56 0.61 16.27 -12.51
CA LEU A 56 1.32 14.99 -12.47
C LEU A 56 2.46 14.96 -13.49
N GLU A 57 3.43 15.85 -13.29
CA GLU A 57 4.62 15.96 -14.10
C GLU A 57 5.93 15.78 -13.30
N GLY A 58 7.02 15.51 -14.02
CA GLY A 58 8.37 15.48 -13.46
C GLY A 58 8.81 14.14 -12.85
N PRO A 59 10.07 14.08 -12.38
CA PRO A 59 10.74 12.81 -12.03
C PRO A 59 10.12 12.10 -10.83
N ARG A 60 9.49 12.84 -9.90
CA ARG A 60 8.85 12.26 -8.72
C ARG A 60 7.60 11.45 -9.07
N VAL A 61 6.89 11.85 -10.12
CA VAL A 61 5.69 11.16 -10.60
C VAL A 61 6.04 9.79 -11.17
N LEU A 62 7.15 9.67 -11.89
CA LEU A 62 7.64 8.36 -12.37
C LEU A 62 7.95 7.39 -11.22
N ALA A 63 8.59 7.89 -10.15
CA ALA A 63 8.88 7.06 -8.97
C ALA A 63 7.60 6.59 -8.27
N ILE A 64 6.61 7.47 -8.14
CA ILE A 64 5.30 7.15 -7.56
C ILE A 64 4.50 6.17 -8.44
N ALA A 65 4.54 6.34 -9.76
CA ALA A 65 3.92 5.41 -10.69
C ALA A 65 4.56 4.01 -10.59
N THR A 66 5.88 3.93 -10.43
CA THR A 66 6.61 2.67 -10.22
C THR A 66 6.23 1.99 -8.89
N LEU A 67 6.05 2.77 -7.81
CA LEU A 67 5.55 2.25 -6.53
C LEU A 67 4.10 1.77 -6.62
N SER A 68 3.27 2.49 -7.37
CA SER A 68 1.88 2.13 -7.59
C SER A 68 1.77 0.87 -8.43
N CYS A 69 2.61 0.72 -9.46
CA CYS A 69 2.72 -0.51 -10.22
C CYS A 69 3.05 -1.73 -9.34
N ARG A 70 3.98 -1.61 -8.38
CA ARG A 70 4.25 -2.70 -7.42
C ARG A 70 3.00 -3.12 -6.64
N SER A 71 2.15 -2.16 -6.26
CA SER A 71 0.88 -2.46 -5.57
C SER A 71 -0.13 -3.14 -6.50
N ILE A 72 -0.19 -2.70 -7.77
CA ILE A 72 -1.03 -3.31 -8.80
C ILE A 72 -0.61 -4.76 -9.06
N LEU A 73 0.69 -5.02 -9.22
CA LEU A 73 1.22 -6.36 -9.50
C LEU A 73 1.12 -7.33 -8.31
N LYS A 74 0.96 -6.83 -7.09
CA LYS A 74 0.62 -7.65 -5.92
C LYS A 74 -0.81 -8.19 -5.96
N GLY A 75 -1.66 -7.63 -6.84
CA GLY A 75 -3.06 -8.04 -6.94
C GLY A 75 -3.92 -7.54 -5.78
N GLU A 76 -3.54 -6.42 -5.16
CA GLU A 76 -4.34 -5.80 -4.10
C GLU A 76 -5.77 -5.51 -4.57
N PRO A 77 -6.80 -5.54 -3.70
CA PRO A 77 -8.16 -5.18 -4.09
C PRO A 77 -8.26 -3.78 -4.70
N GLU A 78 -9.20 -3.56 -5.62
CA GLU A 78 -9.32 -2.29 -6.36
C GLU A 78 -9.44 -1.08 -5.41
N GLY A 79 -10.25 -1.18 -4.35
CA GLY A 79 -10.38 -0.12 -3.34
C GLY A 79 -9.05 0.23 -2.66
N VAL A 80 -8.22 -0.78 -2.38
CA VAL A 80 -6.87 -0.59 -1.81
C VAL A 80 -5.94 0.07 -2.82
N GLN A 81 -6.02 -0.32 -4.10
CA GLN A 81 -5.26 0.34 -5.17
C GLN A 81 -5.64 1.81 -5.30
N ILE A 82 -6.94 2.14 -5.30
CA ILE A 82 -7.46 3.51 -5.40
C ILE A 82 -6.97 4.35 -4.22
N MET A 83 -7.14 3.86 -2.98
CA MET A 83 -6.67 4.55 -1.78
C MET A 83 -5.16 4.83 -1.83
N ALA A 84 -4.37 3.83 -2.22
CA ALA A 84 -2.91 3.97 -2.29
C ALA A 84 -2.46 4.93 -3.40
N VAL A 85 -3.15 4.95 -4.55
CA VAL A 85 -2.87 5.91 -5.63
C VAL A 85 -3.24 7.32 -5.20
N ARG A 86 -4.40 7.51 -4.55
CA ARG A 86 -4.79 8.82 -4.01
C ARG A 86 -3.77 9.35 -3.03
N ASP A 87 -3.38 8.56 -2.05
CA ASP A 87 -2.39 8.97 -1.06
C ASP A 87 -1.07 9.40 -1.72
N ARG A 88 -0.54 8.59 -2.63
CA ARG A 88 0.78 8.86 -3.22
C ARG A 88 0.76 10.03 -4.18
N PHE A 89 -0.21 10.08 -5.09
CA PHE A 89 -0.26 11.12 -6.13
C PHE A 89 -0.71 12.47 -5.56
N SER A 90 -1.52 12.50 -4.49
CA SER A 90 -1.86 13.76 -3.80
C SER A 90 -0.67 14.43 -3.12
N ARG A 91 0.45 13.72 -2.91
CA ARG A 91 1.67 14.29 -2.32
C ARG A 91 2.52 15.06 -3.33
N VAL A 92 2.17 14.98 -4.62
CA VAL A 92 2.89 15.63 -5.73
C VAL A 92 1.98 16.49 -6.59
N SER A 93 0.72 16.64 -6.20
CA SER A 93 -0.22 17.59 -6.77
C SER A 93 -0.62 18.62 -5.71
N ASP A 94 -1.00 19.82 -6.14
CA ASP A 94 -1.45 20.87 -5.21
C ASP A 94 -2.85 20.57 -4.69
N LYS A 95 -3.65 19.83 -5.47
CA LYS A 95 -5.00 19.41 -5.11
C LYS A 95 -5.05 17.90 -4.82
N PRO A 96 -5.87 17.46 -3.85
CA PRO A 96 -6.09 16.04 -3.62
C PRO A 96 -6.60 15.32 -4.88
N ILE A 97 -6.10 14.12 -5.12
CA ILE A 97 -6.56 13.25 -6.20
C ILE A 97 -7.93 12.68 -5.86
N THR A 98 -8.87 12.77 -6.80
CA THR A 98 -10.23 12.24 -6.68
C THR A 98 -10.24 10.73 -6.95
N ASP A 99 -11.30 10.01 -6.52
CA ASP A 99 -11.44 8.58 -6.85
C ASP A 99 -11.50 8.33 -8.38
N PRO A 100 -12.25 9.12 -9.18
CA PRO A 100 -12.22 8.98 -10.64
C PRO A 100 -10.82 9.16 -11.24
N ASP A 101 -10.05 10.16 -10.78
CA ASP A 101 -8.70 10.38 -11.28
C ASP A 101 -7.75 9.27 -10.84
N ALA A 102 -7.89 8.77 -9.61
CA ALA A 102 -7.11 7.62 -9.15
C ALA A 102 -7.36 6.38 -10.00
N LYS A 103 -8.62 6.10 -10.37
CA LYS A 103 -8.95 5.01 -11.29
C LYS A 103 -8.29 5.20 -12.66
N ARG A 104 -8.35 6.40 -13.23
CA ARG A 104 -7.69 6.73 -14.50
C ARG A 104 -6.17 6.59 -14.43
N ILE A 105 -5.55 7.04 -13.33
CA ILE A 105 -4.11 6.87 -13.08
C ILE A 105 -3.74 5.38 -13.03
N ILE A 106 -4.54 4.55 -12.36
CA ILE A 106 -4.34 3.09 -12.33
C ILE A 106 -4.40 2.50 -13.74
N GLU A 107 -5.38 2.90 -14.55
CA GLU A 107 -5.49 2.47 -15.96
C GLU A 107 -4.27 2.88 -16.77
N VAL A 108 -3.85 4.14 -16.71
CA VAL A 108 -2.66 4.65 -17.41
C VAL A 108 -1.42 3.84 -17.03
N ILE A 109 -1.24 3.53 -15.74
CA ILE A 109 -0.11 2.71 -15.28
C ILE A 109 -0.18 1.28 -15.85
N LYS A 110 -1.37 0.67 -15.89
CA LYS A 110 -1.57 -0.69 -16.41
C LYS A 110 -1.33 -0.77 -17.92
N THR A 111 -1.78 0.24 -18.68
CA THR A 111 -1.76 0.21 -20.16
C THR A 111 -0.46 0.74 -20.77
N ASN A 112 0.37 1.49 -20.02
CA ASN A 112 1.65 2.01 -20.52
C ASN A 112 2.66 0.91 -20.91
N GLY A 113 2.49 -0.32 -20.41
CA GLY A 113 3.32 -1.48 -20.76
C GLY A 113 4.60 -1.61 -19.93
N PHE A 114 4.94 -0.65 -19.07
CA PHE A 114 6.03 -0.81 -18.10
C PHE A 114 5.61 -1.65 -16.88
N CYS A 115 4.30 -1.69 -16.57
CA CYS A 115 3.81 -2.30 -15.34
C CYS A 115 3.67 -3.82 -15.46
N VAL A 116 4.82 -4.47 -15.56
CA VAL A 116 4.98 -5.93 -15.64
C VAL A 116 6.03 -6.39 -14.63
N LYS A 117 5.93 -7.64 -14.20
CA LYS A 117 6.96 -8.25 -13.34
C LYS A 117 8.28 -8.31 -14.11
N ALA A 118 9.38 -7.95 -13.44
CA ALA A 118 10.74 -8.15 -13.96
C ALA A 118 11.15 -9.61 -13.89
#